data_AF-A0A1G8AXR5-F1
#
_entry.id   AF-A0A1G8AXR5-F1
#
_cell.length_a   1.000
_cell.length_b   1.000
_cell.length_c   1.000
_cell.angle_alpha   90.00
_cell.angle_beta   90.00
_cell.angle_gamma   90.00
#
_symmetry.space_group_name_H-M   'P 1'
#
loop_
_entity.id
_entity.type
_entity.pdbx_description
1 polymer ?
#
loop_
_entity_poly.entity_id
_entity_poly.type
_entity_poly.pdbx_seq_one_letter_code
_entity_poly.pdbx_strand_id
1 'polypeptide(L)'
;MPHPTILEGYEKTIPGAAERILVMAESSMKHKHQYDSALLKASEDQIKRGQVLGFLIGLATISASVYFATIGYPVLAGIVAGSTLIGLVSVFVIGRITESKE
;
A
#
# COMPACT_ATOMS: atom_id res chain seq x y z
N MET A 1 -3.46 26.79 9.59
CA MET A 1 -4.15 27.42 10.74
C MET A 1 -4.49 28.86 10.38
N PRO A 2 -5.60 29.43 10.90
CA PRO A 2 -5.94 30.84 10.66
C PRO A 2 -4.84 31.75 11.21
N HIS A 3 -4.63 32.90 10.57
CA HIS A 3 -3.63 33.88 11.01
C HIS A 3 -3.97 34.38 12.43
N PRO A 4 -2.99 34.65 13.32
CA PRO A 4 -3.24 35.08 14.70
C PRO A 4 -4.22 36.25 14.83
N THR A 5 -4.15 37.22 13.92
CA THR A 5 -5.06 38.37 13.85
C THR A 5 -6.53 37.97 13.65
N ILE A 6 -6.78 36.87 12.95
CA ILE A 6 -8.13 36.33 12.72
C ILE A 6 -8.65 35.66 14.00
N LEU A 7 -7.79 34.92 14.71
CA LEU A 7 -8.15 34.30 16.01
C LEU A 7 -8.49 35.36 17.05
N GLU A 8 -7.74 36.46 17.09
CA GLU A 8 -8.02 37.60 17.96
C GLU A 8 -9.39 38.24 17.64
N GLY A 9 -9.76 38.31 16.36
CA GLY A 9 -11.09 38.76 15.92
C GLY A 9 -12.22 37.84 16.41
N TYR A 10 -12.01 36.51 16.35
CA TYR A 10 -12.97 35.54 16.88
C TYR A 10 -13.12 35.65 18.40
N GLU A 11 -12.02 35.81 19.13
CA GLU A 11 -12.03 35.94 20.59
C GLU A 11 -12.75 37.22 21.05
N LYS A 12 -12.55 38.33 20.32
CA LYS A 12 -13.25 39.60 20.60
C LYS A 12 -14.74 39.54 20.31
N THR A 13 -15.16 38.72 19.35
CA THR A 13 -16.57 38.58 18.95
C THR A 13 -17.31 37.59 19.85
N ILE A 14 -16.66 36.47 20.17
CA ILE A 14 -17.19 35.41 21.03
C ILE A 14 -16.03 34.96 21.94
N PRO A 15 -16.03 35.38 23.22
CA PRO A 15 -14.99 34.97 24.17
C PRO A 15 -14.91 33.45 24.29
N GLY A 16 -13.69 32.90 24.29
CA GLY A 16 -13.38 31.48 24.27
C GLY A 16 -13.43 30.82 22.89
N ALA A 17 -13.73 31.56 21.82
CA ALA A 17 -13.76 30.99 20.47
C ALA A 17 -12.36 30.62 19.96
N ALA A 18 -11.32 31.40 20.26
CA ALA A 18 -9.96 31.10 19.82
C ALA A 18 -9.44 29.79 20.43
N GLU A 19 -9.66 29.61 21.74
CA GLU A 19 -9.35 28.36 22.46
C GLU A 19 -10.03 27.15 21.82
N ARG A 20 -11.34 27.25 21.54
CA ARG A 20 -12.11 26.16 20.91
C ARG A 20 -11.61 25.84 19.50
N ILE A 21 -11.19 26.84 18.73
CA ILE A 21 -10.59 26.63 17.40
C ILE A 21 -9.24 25.91 17.51
N LEU A 22 -8.40 26.29 18.47
CA LEU A 22 -7.10 25.63 18.70
C LEU A 22 -7.28 24.17 19.15
N VAL A 23 -8.18 23.91 20.09
CA VAL A 23 -8.52 22.55 20.54
C VAL A 23 -9.10 21.71 19.40
N MET A 24 -9.96 22.30 18.56
CA MET A 24 -10.48 21.63 17.37
C MET A 24 -9.36 21.32 16.36
N ALA A 25 -8.42 22.24 16.15
CA ALA A 25 -7.28 22.03 15.26
C ALA A 25 -6.36 20.91 15.79
N GLU A 26 -6.05 20.91 17.09
CA GLU A 26 -5.23 19.90 17.74
C GLU A 26 -5.86 18.50 17.66
N SER A 27 -7.15 18.39 18.00
CA SER A 27 -7.89 17.13 17.88
C SER A 27 -7.95 16.62 16.44
N SER A 28 -8.14 17.51 15.47
CA SER A 28 -8.10 17.16 14.04
C SER A 28 -6.72 16.68 13.59
N MET A 29 -5.64 17.34 14.03
CA MET A 29 -4.27 16.91 13.74
C MET A 29 -3.95 15.56 14.37
N LYS A 30 -4.36 15.33 15.62
CA LYS A 30 -4.19 14.04 16.31
C LYS A 30 -4.93 12.93 15.59
N HIS A 31 -6.18 13.16 15.19
CA HIS A 31 -6.98 12.19 14.44
C HIS A 31 -6.32 11.89 13.08
N LYS A 32 -5.88 12.92 12.35
CA LYS A 32 -5.18 12.76 11.07
C LYS A 32 -3.89 11.95 11.25
N HIS A 33 -3.07 12.25 12.24
CA HIS A 33 -1.84 11.50 12.50
C HIS A 33 -2.10 10.03 12.83
N GLN A 34 -3.14 9.74 13.63
CA GLN A 34 -3.56 8.37 13.92
C GLN A 34 -4.04 7.64 12.66
N TYR A 35 -4.82 8.32 11.81
CA TYR A 35 -5.29 7.76 10.55
C TYR A 35 -4.13 7.50 9.57
N ASP A 36 -3.25 8.48 9.37
CA ASP A 36 -2.10 8.38 8.45
C ASP A 36 -1.16 7.25 8.88
N SER A 37 -0.90 7.11 10.18
CA SER A 37 -0.07 6.01 10.72
C SER A 37 -0.74 4.64 10.61
N ALA A 38 -2.06 4.55 10.80
CA ALA A 38 -2.81 3.31 10.59
C ALA A 38 -2.83 2.91 9.10
N LEU A 39 -3.03 3.88 8.21
CA LEU A 39 -3.02 3.66 6.76
C LEU A 39 -1.64 3.19 6.29
N LEU A 40 -0.57 3.83 6.74
CA LEU A 40 0.80 3.43 6.39
C LEU A 40 1.09 1.98 6.82
N LYS A 41 0.70 1.60 8.05
CA LYS A 41 0.84 0.23 8.54
C LYS A 41 0.03 -0.77 7.72
N ALA A 42 -1.22 -0.43 7.40
CA ALA A 42 -2.07 -1.29 6.58
C ALA A 42 -1.48 -1.51 5.18
N SER A 43 -0.96 -0.46 4.55
CA SER A 43 -0.26 -0.53 3.26
C SER A 43 0.99 -1.40 3.32
N GLU A 44 1.84 -1.23 4.35
CA GLU A 44 3.01 -2.08 4.55
C GLU A 44 2.64 -3.55 4.70
N ASP A 45 1.62 -3.85 5.51
CA ASP A 45 1.17 -5.23 5.74
C ASP A 45 0.59 -5.85 4.48
N GLN A 46 -0.13 -5.06 3.67
CA GLN A 46 -0.65 -5.50 2.38
C GLN A 46 0.48 -5.84 1.40
N ILE A 47 1.52 -5.00 1.32
CA ILE A 47 2.71 -5.25 0.48
C ILE A 47 3.43 -6.53 0.93
N LYS A 48 3.71 -6.66 2.24
CA LYS A 48 4.40 -7.83 2.80
C LYS A 48 3.62 -9.12 2.53
N ARG A 49 2.30 -9.13 2.76
CA ARG A 49 1.44 -10.30 2.48
C ARG A 49 1.43 -10.64 0.99
N GLY A 50 1.34 -9.63 0.12
CA GLY A 50 1.40 -9.82 -1.33
C GLY A 50 2.72 -10.47 -1.77
N GLN A 51 3.85 -10.02 -1.25
CA GLN A 51 5.18 -10.60 -1.55
C GLN A 51 5.30 -12.05 -1.08
N VAL A 52 4.83 -12.37 0.13
CA VAL A 52 4.86 -13.75 0.66
C VAL A 52 3.98 -14.67 -0.17
N LEU A 53 2.75 -14.26 -0.51
CA LEU A 53 1.85 -15.06 -1.35
C LEU A 53 2.42 -15.26 -2.76
N GLY A 54 2.98 -14.20 -3.36
CA GLY A 54 3.66 -14.28 -4.66
C GLY A 54 4.84 -15.26 -4.63
N PHE A 55 5.66 -15.22 -3.58
CA PHE A 55 6.77 -16.15 -3.39
C PHE A 55 6.31 -17.61 -3.26
N LEU A 56 5.25 -17.87 -2.49
CA LEU A 56 4.70 -19.21 -2.33
C LEU A 56 4.12 -19.77 -3.65
N ILE A 57 3.41 -18.94 -4.41
CA ILE A 57 2.89 -19.33 -5.74
C ILE A 57 4.05 -19.60 -6.71
N GLY A 58 5.09 -18.76 -6.69
CA GLY A 58 6.31 -18.97 -7.48
C GLY A 58 7.00 -20.31 -7.15
N LEU A 59 7.16 -20.62 -5.87
CA LEU A 59 7.71 -21.91 -5.44
C LEU A 59 6.85 -23.11 -5.86
N ALA A 60 5.53 -23.00 -5.71
CA ALA A 60 4.61 -24.07 -6.09
C ALA A 60 4.65 -24.36 -7.61
N THR A 61 4.68 -23.31 -8.43
CA THR A 61 4.73 -23.41 -9.90
C THR A 61 6.06 -23.95 -10.41
N ILE A 62 7.19 -23.54 -9.81
CA ILE A 62 8.51 -24.10 -10.11
C ILE A 62 8.54 -25.58 -9.75
N SER A 63 8.05 -25.95 -8.56
CA SER A 63 8.01 -27.34 -8.11
C SER A 63 7.14 -28.21 -9.03
N ALA A 64 5.97 -27.70 -9.45
CA ALA A 64 5.10 -28.37 -10.41
C ALA A 64 5.78 -28.53 -11.79
N SER A 65 6.48 -27.50 -12.27
CA SER A 65 7.21 -27.56 -13.54
C SER A 65 8.31 -28.62 -13.51
N VAL A 66 9.09 -28.70 -12.42
CA VAL A 66 10.12 -29.73 -12.24
C VAL A 66 9.50 -31.13 -12.20
N TYR A 67 8.38 -31.30 -11.49
CA TYR A 67 7.66 -32.57 -11.43
C TYR A 67 7.14 -33.02 -12.81
N PHE A 68 6.59 -32.12 -13.62
CA PHE A 68 6.18 -32.45 -14.98
C PHE A 68 7.36 -32.80 -15.89
N ALA A 69 8.52 -32.17 -15.69
CA ALA A 69 9.72 -32.47 -16.45
C ALA A 69 10.24 -33.89 -16.14
N THR A 70 10.18 -34.34 -14.87
CA THR A 70 10.68 -35.67 -14.47
C THR A 70 9.76 -36.82 -14.89
N ILE A 71 8.46 -36.57 -15.08
CA ILE A 71 7.49 -37.59 -15.55
C ILE A 71 7.49 -37.73 -17.08
N GLY A 72 8.28 -36.93 -17.80
CA GLY A 72 8.40 -37.03 -19.25
C GLY A 72 7.41 -36.16 -20.02
N TYR A 73 6.86 -35.12 -19.39
CA TYR A 73 6.04 -34.09 -20.05
C TYR A 73 6.79 -32.75 -20.19
N PRO A 74 7.90 -32.68 -20.95
CA PRO A 74 8.73 -31.48 -21.03
C PRO A 74 8.00 -30.29 -21.66
N VAL A 75 7.06 -30.55 -22.58
CA VAL A 75 6.23 -29.49 -23.20
C VAL A 75 5.31 -28.83 -22.17
N LEU A 76 4.64 -29.64 -21.33
CA LEU A 76 3.77 -29.11 -20.26
C LEU A 76 4.60 -28.35 -19.21
N ALA A 77 5.76 -28.89 -18.83
CA ALA A 77 6.69 -28.20 -17.94
C ALA A 77 7.13 -26.84 -18.51
N GLY A 78 7.44 -26.77 -19.81
CA GLY A 78 7.79 -25.53 -20.50
C GLY A 78 6.66 -24.50 -20.52
N ILE A 79 5.41 -24.93 -20.77
CA ILE A 79 4.24 -24.03 -20.76
C ILE A 79 3.99 -23.47 -19.36
N VAL A 80 4.04 -24.31 -18.33
CA VAL A 80 3.83 -23.88 -16.93
C VAL A 80 4.93 -22.92 -16.48
N ALA A 81 6.19 -23.25 -16.74
CA ALA A 81 7.31 -22.38 -16.40
C ALA A 81 7.27 -21.06 -17.19
N GLY A 82 7.00 -21.11 -18.50
CA GLY A 82 6.95 -19.95 -19.37
C GLY A 82 5.80 -18.99 -19.02
N SER A 83 4.59 -19.52 -18.81
CA SER A 83 3.43 -18.72 -18.42
C SER A 83 3.64 -18.05 -17.05
N THR A 84 4.22 -18.77 -16.09
CA THR A 84 4.55 -18.23 -14.77
C THR A 84 5.58 -17.10 -14.86
N LEU A 85 6.64 -17.27 -15.66
CA LEU A 85 7.66 -16.23 -15.87
C LEU A 85 7.05 -14.97 -16.49
N ILE A 86 6.24 -15.12 -17.55
CA ILE A 86 5.55 -14.00 -18.19
C ILE A 86 4.65 -13.29 -17.18
N GLY A 87 3.85 -14.04 -16.42
CA GLY A 87 2.98 -13.48 -15.39
C GLY A 87 3.74 -12.67 -14.34
N LEU A 88 4.86 -13.20 -13.83
CA LEU A 88 5.68 -12.51 -12.83
C LEU A 88 6.32 -11.23 -13.41
N VAL A 89 6.85 -11.29 -14.63
CA VAL A 89 7.41 -10.12 -15.32
C VAL A 89 6.35 -9.07 -15.57
N SER A 90 5.14 -9.47 -16.00
CA SER A 90 4.03 -8.53 -16.21
C SER A 90 3.64 -7.82 -14.92
N VAL A 91 3.52 -8.53 -13.80
CA VAL A 91 3.19 -7.91 -12.50
C VAL A 91 4.28 -6.90 -12.09
N PHE A 92 5.55 -7.23 -12.27
CA PHE A 92 6.66 -6.33 -11.93
C PHE A 92 6.71 -5.08 -12.83
N VAL A 93 6.53 -5.26 -14.14
CA VAL A 93 6.51 -4.15 -15.10
C VAL A 93 5.29 -3.24 -14.87
N ILE A 94 4.11 -3.80 -14.69
CA ILE A 94 2.88 -3.03 -14.42
C ILE A 94 3.00 -2.29 -13.09
N GLY A 95 3.52 -2.94 -12.04
CA GLY A 95 3.79 -2.29 -10.76
C GLY A 95 4.65 -1.03 -10.90
N ARG A 96 5.76 -1.14 -11.65
CA ARG A 96 6.66 0.00 -11.91
C ARG A 96 6.01 1.13 -12.72
N ILE A 97 5.15 0.81 -13.68
CA ILE A 97 4.45 1.82 -14.50
C ILE A 97 3.41 2.57 -13.66
N THR A 98 2.74 1.89 -12.74
CA THR A 98 1.76 2.50 -11.83
C THR A 98 2.44 3.47 -10.86
N GLU A 99 3.57 3.07 -10.25
CA GLU A 99 4.36 3.97 -9.38
C GLU A 99 4.87 5.21 -10.10
N SER A 100 5.14 5.13 -11.41
CA SER A 100 5.61 6.27 -12.22
C SER A 100 4.51 7.29 -12.54
N LYS A 101 3.23 6.93 -12.37
CA LYS A 101 2.08 7.79 -12.72
C LYS A 101 1.48 8.52 -11.52
N GLU A 102 1.82 8.11 -10.30
CA GLU A 102 1.50 8.84 -9.06
C GLU A 102 2.62 9.82 -8.69
#